data_AF-A0A150L7Y8-F1
#
_entry.id   AF-A0A150L7Y8-F1
#
_cell.length_a   1.000
_cell.length_b   1.000
_cell.length_c   1.000
_cell.angle_alpha   90.00
_cell.angle_beta   90.00
_cell.angle_gamma   90.00
#
_symmetry.space_group_name_H-M   'P 1'
#
loop_
_entity.id
_entity.type
_entity.pdbx_description
1 polymer ?
#
loop_
_entity_poly.entity_id
_entity_poly.type
_entity_poly.pdbx_seq_one_letter_code
_entity_poly.pdbx_strand_id
1 'polypeptide(L)'
;MKKSTLLVLIIFLLAACKSTSSDASAITLNQVLSALKEQQLTIKEAKSNNDDILGMKLNGVRPSSYVLDGKKLLIYIYPSAKERKKGMEDFRKKTENSNTVSYKYYEVNNVLVFYVYEKDLNVETENRIQKSMNRLKESVK
;
A
#
# COMPACT_ATOMS: atom_id res chain seq x y z
N MET A 1 -45.60 32.10 27.10
CA MET A 1 -45.45 31.41 25.79
C MET A 1 -43.98 31.04 25.61
N LYS A 2 -43.68 29.75 25.82
CA LYS A 2 -42.34 29.15 25.83
C LYS A 2 -42.02 28.67 24.41
N LYS A 3 -41.37 29.49 23.60
CA LYS A 3 -40.95 29.10 22.23
C LYS A 3 -39.65 29.81 21.83
N SER A 4 -38.58 29.65 22.60
CA SER A 4 -37.25 30.09 22.13
C SER A 4 -36.12 29.35 22.85
N THR A 5 -36.25 28.03 22.98
CA THR A 5 -35.19 27.15 23.48
C THR A 5 -35.09 25.87 22.64
N LEU A 6 -35.22 26.01 21.31
CA LEU A 6 -35.05 24.88 20.38
C LEU A 6 -33.93 25.09 19.35
N LEU A 7 -33.38 26.31 19.22
CA LEU A 7 -32.41 26.62 18.16
C LEU A 7 -30.95 26.29 18.54
N VAL A 8 -30.63 26.12 19.82
CA VAL A 8 -29.23 25.92 20.27
C VAL A 8 -28.78 24.46 20.19
N LEU A 9 -29.70 23.49 20.05
CA LEU A 9 -29.37 22.06 20.06
C LEU A 9 -28.85 21.54 18.70
N ILE A 10 -29.10 22.26 17.61
CA ILE A 10 -28.83 21.79 16.24
C ILE A 10 -27.36 22.06 15.83
N ILE A 11 -26.69 23.02 16.47
CA ILE A 11 -25.31 23.40 16.13
C ILE A 11 -24.28 22.36 16.66
N PHE A 12 -24.62 21.60 17.70
CA PHE A 12 -23.74 20.56 18.24
C PHE A 12 -23.71 19.26 17.41
N LEU A 13 -24.64 19.06 16.48
CA LEU A 13 -24.70 17.83 15.66
C LEU A 13 -23.77 17.86 14.44
N LEU A 14 -23.21 19.02 14.07
CA LEU A 14 -22.31 19.14 12.91
C LEU A 14 -20.82 18.95 13.26
N ALA A 15 -20.46 18.86 14.54
CA ALA A 15 -19.08 18.61 14.97
C ALA A 15 -18.70 17.11 15.04
N ALA A 16 -19.67 16.21 14.82
CA ALA A 16 -19.48 14.76 15.00
C ALA A 16 -19.05 13.99 13.73
N CYS A 17 -18.88 14.65 12.58
CA CYS A 17 -18.22 14.07 11.41
C CYS A 17 -16.72 14.37 11.40
N LYS A 18 -16.02 14.15 12.52
CA LYS A 18 -14.62 13.71 12.42
C LYS A 18 -14.67 12.21 12.26
N SER A 19 -14.59 11.76 11.01
CA SER A 19 -14.37 10.37 10.66
C SER A 19 -13.22 9.82 11.50
N THR A 20 -13.58 9.09 12.55
CA THR A 20 -12.66 8.25 13.31
C THR A 20 -12.07 7.23 12.34
N SER A 21 -10.74 7.05 12.42
CA SER A 21 -9.87 6.17 11.61
C SER A 21 -9.30 6.74 10.31
N SER A 22 -8.66 7.92 10.38
CA SER A 22 -7.38 8.04 9.69
C SER A 22 -6.34 7.75 10.75
N ASP A 23 -5.77 6.54 10.78
CA ASP A 23 -4.56 6.31 11.57
C ASP A 23 -3.58 7.40 11.13
N ALA A 24 -3.26 8.35 12.00
CA ALA A 24 -2.30 9.42 11.71
C ALA A 24 -0.89 8.88 11.37
N SER A 25 -0.72 7.55 11.45
CA SER A 25 0.47 6.76 11.11
C SER A 25 0.35 5.94 9.81
N ALA A 26 -0.75 6.05 9.04
CA ALA A 26 -0.90 5.31 7.78
C ALA A 26 0.09 5.83 6.73
N ILE A 27 0.89 4.92 6.17
CA ILE A 27 1.89 5.22 5.16
C ILE A 27 1.16 5.45 3.82
N THR A 28 1.50 6.56 3.18
CA THR A 28 1.00 6.94 1.86
C THR A 28 1.87 6.40 0.73
N LEU A 29 1.32 6.32 -0.48
CA LEU A 29 2.09 5.95 -1.68
C LEU A 29 3.31 6.85 -1.89
N ASN A 30 3.16 8.16 -1.69
CA ASN A 30 4.26 9.11 -1.86
C ASN A 30 5.40 8.86 -0.89
N GLN A 31 5.12 8.51 0.37
CA GLN A 31 6.16 8.14 1.33
C GLN A 31 6.92 6.89 0.88
N VAL A 32 6.22 5.88 0.33
CA VAL A 32 6.85 4.68 -0.23
C VAL A 32 7.77 5.04 -1.40
N LEU A 33 7.29 5.84 -2.35
CA LEU A 33 8.06 6.26 -3.52
C LEU A 33 9.29 7.10 -3.12
N SER A 34 9.13 8.02 -2.17
CA SER A 34 10.24 8.83 -1.65
C SER A 34 11.30 7.96 -0.97
N ALA A 35 10.90 7.01 -0.12
CA ALA A 35 11.84 6.11 0.54
C ALA A 35 12.67 5.29 -0.47
N LEU A 36 12.04 4.81 -1.55
CA LEU A 36 12.75 4.10 -2.61
C LEU A 36 13.69 5.02 -3.40
N LYS A 37 13.25 6.24 -3.76
CA LYS A 37 14.08 7.24 -4.45
C LYS A 37 15.29 7.67 -3.63
N GLU A 38 15.16 7.79 -2.31
CA GLU A 38 16.28 8.10 -1.40
C GLU A 38 17.33 6.99 -1.36
N GLN A 39 16.96 5.75 -1.65
CA GLN A 39 17.91 4.66 -1.89
C GLN A 39 18.40 4.65 -3.35
N GLN A 40 18.26 5.74 -4.11
CA GLN A 40 18.67 5.93 -5.51
C GLN A 40 17.98 4.96 -6.50
N LEU A 41 16.85 4.35 -6.12
CA LEU A 41 16.14 3.43 -6.99
C LEU A 41 15.37 4.23 -8.05
N THR A 42 15.64 3.95 -9.33
CA THR A 42 14.94 4.62 -10.44
C THR A 42 13.62 3.93 -10.69
N ILE A 43 12.53 4.64 -10.38
CA ILE A 43 11.16 4.14 -10.52
C ILE A 43 10.47 4.90 -11.64
N LYS A 44 9.86 4.16 -12.57
CA LYS A 44 9.02 4.70 -13.65
C LYS A 44 7.60 4.19 -13.47
N GLU A 45 6.60 5.04 -13.71
CA GLU A 45 5.21 4.59 -13.73
C GLU A 45 5.00 3.53 -14.83
N ALA A 46 4.27 2.47 -14.50
CA ALA A 46 3.86 1.46 -15.46
C ALA A 46 2.38 1.64 -15.75
N LYS A 47 2.00 1.65 -17.04
CA LYS A 47 0.59 1.55 -17.40
C LYS A 47 0.06 0.20 -16.92
N SER A 48 -1.05 0.22 -16.18
CA SER A 48 -1.73 -0.98 -15.73
C SER A 48 -2.38 -1.65 -16.95
N ASN A 49 -1.73 -2.69 -17.49
CA ASN A 49 -2.41 -3.62 -18.39
C ASN A 49 -3.24 -4.55 -17.51
N ASN A 50 -4.56 -4.53 -17.70
CA ASN A 50 -5.53 -5.25 -16.88
C ASN A 50 -5.45 -6.79 -16.97
N ASP A 51 -4.60 -7.32 -17.86
CA ASP A 51 -4.62 -8.74 -18.24
C ASP A 51 -3.55 -9.60 -17.54
N ASP A 52 -2.75 -9.03 -16.63
CA ASP A 52 -1.67 -9.77 -15.97
C ASP A 52 -2.04 -10.13 -14.53
N ILE A 53 -1.80 -11.38 -14.11
CA ILE A 53 -2.07 -11.90 -12.75
C ILE A 53 -1.37 -11.05 -11.68
N LEU A 54 -0.35 -10.31 -12.11
CA LEU A 54 0.48 -9.37 -11.36
C LEU A 54 -0.12 -7.95 -11.28
N GLY A 55 -1.39 -7.74 -11.60
CA GLY A 55 -2.11 -6.48 -11.41
C GLY A 55 -3.40 -6.65 -10.61
N MET A 56 -3.60 -7.83 -10.00
CA MET A 56 -4.89 -8.21 -9.45
C MET A 56 -5.29 -7.40 -8.22
N LYS A 57 -6.60 -7.27 -8.04
CA LYS A 57 -7.18 -6.66 -6.84
C LYS A 57 -7.00 -7.62 -5.67
N LEU A 58 -6.44 -7.14 -4.56
CA LEU A 58 -6.22 -7.89 -3.32
C LEU A 58 -7.01 -7.27 -2.19
N ASN A 59 -7.91 -8.03 -1.56
CA ASN A 59 -8.83 -7.54 -0.52
C ASN A 59 -9.48 -6.19 -0.90
N GLY A 60 -9.95 -6.07 -2.14
CA GLY A 60 -10.60 -4.85 -2.64
C GLY A 60 -9.66 -3.69 -2.99
N VAL A 61 -8.33 -3.85 -2.92
CA VAL A 61 -7.36 -2.80 -3.27
C VAL A 61 -6.63 -3.16 -4.57
N ARG A 62 -6.55 -2.21 -5.51
CA ARG A 62 -5.73 -2.34 -6.73
C ARG A 62 -4.31 -1.82 -6.45
N PRO A 63 -3.26 -2.44 -7.01
CA PRO A 63 -1.91 -1.93 -6.86
C PRO A 63 -1.71 -0.66 -7.68
N SER A 64 -0.80 0.20 -7.22
CA SER A 64 -0.08 1.12 -8.09
C SER A 64 1.10 0.37 -8.73
N SER A 65 1.19 0.40 -10.05
CA SER A 65 2.19 -0.36 -10.81
C SER A 65 3.34 0.53 -11.30
N TYR A 66 4.55 0.04 -11.13
CA TYR A 66 5.77 0.71 -11.52
C TYR A 66 6.76 -0.27 -12.17
N VAL A 67 7.75 0.30 -12.84
CA VAL A 67 8.96 -0.40 -13.30
C VAL A 67 10.14 0.09 -12.47
N LEU A 68 10.88 -0.84 -11.90
CA LEU A 68 12.10 -0.62 -11.14
C LEU A 68 13.16 -1.58 -11.70
N ASP A 69 14.27 -1.05 -12.21
CA ASP A 69 15.35 -1.81 -12.87
C ASP A 69 14.84 -2.77 -13.97
N GLY A 70 13.87 -2.31 -14.77
CA GLY A 70 13.25 -3.10 -15.84
C GLY A 70 12.31 -4.20 -15.36
N LYS A 71 12.11 -4.33 -14.04
CA LYS A 71 11.25 -5.32 -13.40
C LYS A 71 10.00 -4.67 -12.81
N LYS A 72 8.93 -5.46 -12.65
CA LYS A 72 7.62 -4.94 -12.20
C LYS A 72 7.61 -4.77 -10.68
N LEU A 73 7.15 -3.61 -10.23
CA LEU A 73 6.94 -3.28 -8.82
C LEU A 73 5.47 -2.93 -8.59
N LEU A 74 4.83 -3.58 -7.63
CA LEU A 74 3.43 -3.38 -7.29
C LEU A 74 3.32 -2.90 -5.86
N ILE A 75 2.62 -1.79 -5.65
CA ILE A 75 2.47 -1.17 -4.34
C ILE A 75 0.98 -1.09 -3.99
N TYR A 76 0.58 -1.79 -2.94
CA TYR A 76 -0.76 -1.75 -2.38
C TYR A 76 -0.75 -0.90 -1.11
N ILE A 77 -1.62 0.10 -1.05
CA ILE A 77 -1.85 0.95 0.13
C ILE A 77 -3.22 0.62 0.69
N TYR A 78 -3.26 0.01 1.87
CA TYR A 78 -4.50 -0.33 2.57
C TYR A 78 -4.88 0.75 3.58
N PRO A 79 -6.13 0.72 4.09
CA PRO A 79 -6.53 1.60 5.19
C PRO A 79 -5.81 1.27 6.51
N SER A 80 -5.38 0.02 6.72
CA SER A 80 -4.69 -0.41 7.95
C SER A 80 -3.82 -1.64 7.74
N ALA A 81 -2.97 -1.95 8.73
CA ALA A 81 -2.20 -3.19 8.75
C ALA A 81 -3.07 -4.45 8.76
N LYS A 82 -4.26 -4.41 9.36
CA LYS A 82 -5.21 -5.53 9.36
C LYS A 82 -5.73 -5.81 7.95
N GLU A 83 -6.10 -4.77 7.21
CA GLU A 83 -6.56 -4.91 5.83
C GLU A 83 -5.43 -5.35 4.88
N ARG A 84 -4.19 -4.91 5.14
CA ARG A 84 -3.00 -5.41 4.43
C ARG A 84 -2.79 -6.91 4.64
N LYS A 85 -2.94 -7.42 5.86
CA LYS A 85 -2.85 -8.87 6.15
C LYS A 85 -3.89 -9.67 5.36
N LYS A 86 -5.14 -9.21 5.33
CA LYS A 86 -6.19 -9.81 4.48
C LYS A 86 -5.83 -9.77 2.99
N GLY A 87 -5.21 -8.69 2.52
CA GLY A 87 -4.69 -8.59 1.16
C GLY A 87 -3.65 -9.66 0.83
N MET A 88 -2.73 -9.94 1.76
CA MET A 88 -1.75 -11.02 1.62
C MET A 88 -2.39 -12.41 1.66
N GLU A 89 -3.38 -12.63 2.51
CA GLU A 89 -4.15 -13.88 2.53
C GLU A 89 -4.90 -14.11 1.20
N ASP A 90 -5.52 -13.06 0.66
CA ASP A 90 -6.20 -13.09 -0.63
C ASP A 90 -5.22 -13.38 -1.78
N PHE A 91 -4.02 -12.79 -1.73
CA PHE A 91 -2.95 -13.13 -2.66
C PHE A 91 -2.62 -14.62 -2.62
N ARG A 92 -2.34 -15.17 -1.43
CA ARG A 92 -2.00 -16.60 -1.26
C ARG A 92 -3.09 -17.51 -1.82
N LYS A 93 -4.37 -17.23 -1.52
CA LYS A 93 -5.51 -18.00 -2.04
C LYS A 93 -5.60 -17.94 -3.56
N LYS A 94 -5.43 -16.76 -4.15
CA LYS A 94 -5.49 -16.57 -5.61
C LYS A 94 -4.31 -17.18 -6.34
N THR A 95 -3.15 -17.30 -5.70
CA THR A 95 -1.93 -17.87 -6.29
C THR A 95 -1.69 -19.33 -5.92
N GLU A 96 -2.51 -19.94 -5.06
CA GLU A 96 -2.30 -21.28 -4.49
C GLU A 96 -2.08 -22.37 -5.56
N ASN A 97 -2.78 -22.26 -6.69
CA ASN A 97 -2.69 -23.18 -7.82
C ASN A 97 -2.01 -22.56 -9.06
N SER A 98 -1.36 -21.41 -8.90
CA SER A 98 -0.73 -20.69 -10.01
C SER A 98 0.77 -20.96 -10.04
N ASN A 99 1.31 -21.20 -11.24
CA ASN A 99 2.76 -21.24 -11.48
C ASN A 99 3.33 -19.80 -11.48
N THR A 100 3.24 -19.16 -10.31
CA THR A 100 3.47 -17.72 -10.15
C THR A 100 4.93 -17.41 -10.45
N VAL A 101 5.17 -16.42 -11.31
CA VAL A 101 6.52 -15.88 -11.56
C VAL A 101 7.22 -15.51 -10.25
N SER A 102 8.54 -15.62 -10.18
CA SER A 102 9.24 -15.36 -8.92
C SER A 102 9.13 -13.89 -8.48
N TYR A 103 8.81 -13.72 -7.19
CA TYR A 103 8.61 -12.41 -6.57
C TYR A 103 9.21 -12.36 -5.17
N LYS A 104 9.59 -11.16 -4.73
CA LYS A 104 9.78 -10.81 -3.31
C LYS A 104 8.61 -9.95 -2.89
N TYR A 105 8.23 -10.04 -1.61
CA TYR A 105 7.24 -9.16 -1.04
C TYR A 105 7.74 -8.53 0.24
N TYR A 106 7.21 -7.34 0.54
CA TYR A 106 7.57 -6.57 1.72
C TYR A 106 6.31 -6.00 2.37
N GLU A 107 6.24 -6.07 3.70
CA GLU A 107 5.10 -5.61 4.48
C GLU A 107 5.53 -4.57 5.52
N VAL A 108 4.92 -3.38 5.48
CA VAL A 108 5.17 -2.31 6.46
C VAL A 108 3.86 -1.59 6.77
N ASN A 109 3.42 -1.61 8.03
CA ASN A 109 2.13 -1.04 8.45
C ASN A 109 0.98 -1.37 7.48
N ASN A 110 0.40 -0.41 6.78
CA ASN A 110 -0.69 -0.58 5.83
C ASN A 110 -0.22 -0.87 4.38
N VAL A 111 1.07 -1.08 4.14
CA VAL A 111 1.68 -1.22 2.81
C VAL A 111 2.08 -2.66 2.54
N LEU A 112 1.75 -3.14 1.34
CA LEU A 112 2.26 -4.39 0.77
C LEU A 112 2.91 -4.09 -0.59
N VAL A 113 4.18 -4.47 -0.74
CA VAL A 113 4.94 -4.31 -1.98
C VAL A 113 5.29 -5.68 -2.54
N PHE A 114 5.16 -5.85 -3.86
CA PHE A 114 5.72 -6.98 -4.59
C PHE A 114 6.75 -6.49 -5.61
N TYR A 115 7.91 -7.14 -5.63
CA TYR A 115 8.94 -6.96 -6.64
C TYR A 115 9.05 -8.26 -7.45
N VAL A 116 8.67 -8.20 -8.73
CA VAL A 116 8.58 -9.37 -9.60
C VAL A 116 9.82 -9.43 -10.49
N TYR A 117 10.69 -10.42 -10.25
CA TYR A 117 12.02 -10.49 -10.88
C TYR A 117 12.17 -11.64 -11.89
N GLU A 118 11.16 -12.50 -12.01
CA GLU A 118 11.19 -13.70 -12.86
C GLU A 118 12.40 -14.58 -12.56
N LYS A 119 13.45 -14.57 -13.38
CA LYS A 119 14.65 -15.41 -13.19
C LYS A 119 15.83 -14.68 -12.53
N ASP A 120 15.90 -13.35 -12.69
CA ASP A 120 17.10 -12.57 -12.35
C ASP A 120 16.81 -11.57 -11.23
N LEU A 121 17.05 -12.01 -9.99
CA LEU A 121 17.02 -11.14 -8.82
C LEU A 121 18.32 -10.35 -8.73
N ASN A 122 18.24 -9.03 -8.94
CA ASN A 122 19.33 -8.15 -8.56
C ASN A 122 19.36 -7.99 -7.03
N VAL A 123 20.37 -8.59 -6.39
CA VAL A 123 20.55 -8.58 -4.93
C VAL A 123 20.79 -7.18 -4.38
N GLU A 124 21.46 -6.30 -5.13
CA GLU A 124 21.66 -4.91 -4.69
C GLU A 124 20.33 -4.16 -4.64
N THR A 125 19.51 -4.31 -5.68
CA THR A 125 18.17 -3.74 -5.77
C THR A 125 17.28 -4.26 -4.63
N GLU A 126 17.30 -5.57 -4.38
CA GLU A 126 16.56 -6.23 -3.31
C GLU A 126 16.91 -5.65 -1.94
N ASN A 127 18.21 -5.53 -1.64
CA ASN A 127 18.70 -4.95 -0.39
C ASN A 127 18.27 -3.48 -0.23
N ARG A 128 18.29 -2.70 -1.31
CA ARG A 128 17.87 -1.29 -1.30
C ARG A 128 16.37 -1.14 -1.10
N ILE A 129 15.55 -2.03 -1.67
CA ILE A 129 14.11 -2.07 -1.39
C ILE A 129 13.89 -2.41 0.09
N GLN A 130 14.53 -3.47 0.61
CA GLN A 130 14.40 -3.86 2.01
C GLN A 130 14.80 -2.73 2.97
N LYS A 131 15.89 -2.02 2.67
CA LYS A 131 16.34 -0.86 3.46
C LYS A 131 15.32 0.28 3.43
N SER A 132 14.71 0.54 2.28
CA SER A 132 13.62 1.53 2.15
C SER A 132 12.43 1.16 3.03
N MET A 133 12.04 -0.12 3.04
CA MET A 133 10.93 -0.63 3.86
C MET A 133 11.23 -0.57 5.36
N ASN A 134 12.47 -0.85 5.76
CA ASN A 134 12.89 -0.75 7.16
C ASN A 134 12.81 0.70 7.67
N ARG A 135 13.29 1.67 6.88
CA ARG A 135 13.18 3.10 7.23
C ARG A 135 11.74 3.56 7.39
N LEU A 136 10.85 3.12 6.49
CA LEU A 136 9.42 3.39 6.62
C LEU A 136 8.84 2.81 7.92
N LYS A 137 9.25 1.58 8.29
CA LYS A 137 8.81 0.93 9.53
C LYS A 137 9.24 1.70 10.77
N GLU A 138 10.42 2.31 10.75
CA GLU A 138 10.94 3.16 11.83
C GLU A 138 10.20 4.49 11.92
N SER A 139 9.74 5.05 10.79
CA SER A 139 9.03 6.34 10.76
C SER A 139 7.60 6.33 11.32
N VAL A 140 7.03 5.14 11.56
CA VAL A 140 5.66 4.95 12.05
C VAL A 140 5.57 4.28 13.43
N LYS A 141 6.73 4.07 14.08
CA LYS A 141 6.80 3.67 15.49
C LYS A 141 6.65 4.88 16.39
#